data_AF-A0A9C9JPT8-F1
#
_entry.id   AF-A0A9C9JPT8-F1
#
_cell.length_a   1.000
_cell.length_b   1.000
_cell.length_c   1.000
_cell.angle_alpha   90.00
_cell.angle_beta   90.00
_cell.angle_gamma   90.00
#
_symmetry.space_group_name_H-M   'P 1'
#
loop_
_entity.id
_entity.type
_entity.pdbx_description
1 polymer ?
#
loop_
_entity_poly.entity_id
_entity_poly.type
_entity_poly.pdbx_seq_one_letter_code
_entity_poly.pdbx_strand_id
1 'polypeptide(L)'
;MHANNEVGSIQPIREIAAIAREHNILMHSDCAQSIGKIPVHTDALNIDLLSVAGHKFYAPKGIGALYIRSGIKLEKQIHGADHERNYRAGTENVLEIVGLGKACEMIGQDFDKIKQQLKTLRDHLEYSIIEQFPQSKINGHPEKRLPNTLSISFPGVEANTIIAELSDKVAASAGAACHSEQIDISHVLQAMKVPNEYAMGTIRFSVGRFSSKDEIDRAFEEIKNVIKRLQPQSEALEVKIQANDIKLTQYTHGPGCACKLRPQLLEKVLAKMPVLSDKNILIGTNTADDAAVYQINDDLAIVQTVDFFTPVVDDPFQFGAVAAANSLSDIYAMGAKPIFALNIVGFPSNRLPISILESILEGAQSVAAKAGISIIGGHTVDDTEPKYGLAVTGVINPNKIVANKGAREGDILILTKPLGTGILSTALKQGMLNMKQSKLLTMTMAELNREASEAMIEIGVNACTDVTGFGLLGHLLELVRASGVSAQIDYSRISFIPDVLKLAAGGVIPGGSKDNYSYTKAFVHYSDNISEIRRYLLNDAQTSGGLLIAVSKSKADKFMDILKSKNVYDAKIIGKIIEKQNNDIIVLD
;
A
#
# COMPACT_ATOMS: atom_id res chain seq x y z
N MET A 1 -31.17 3.23 4.97
CA MET A 1 -31.12 2.73 3.59
C MET A 1 -32.19 1.68 3.38
N HIS A 2 -32.92 1.69 2.25
CA HIS A 2 -33.99 0.72 1.98
C HIS A 2 -33.45 -0.66 1.60
N ALA A 3 -32.38 -0.72 0.82
CA ALA A 3 -31.65 -1.96 0.55
C ALA A 3 -30.16 -1.76 0.78
N ASN A 4 -29.54 -2.72 1.46
CA ASN A 4 -28.10 -2.68 1.71
C ASN A 4 -27.32 -2.89 0.40
N ASN A 5 -26.32 -2.05 0.15
CA ASN A 5 -25.52 -2.08 -1.08
C ASN A 5 -24.50 -3.23 -1.13
N GLU A 6 -24.14 -3.80 0.01
CA GLU A 6 -23.19 -4.90 0.14
C GLU A 6 -23.90 -6.25 0.05
N VAL A 7 -24.83 -6.52 0.96
CA VAL A 7 -25.50 -7.82 1.11
C VAL A 7 -26.86 -7.88 0.40
N GLY A 8 -27.29 -6.80 -0.25
CA GLY A 8 -28.56 -6.73 -0.98
C GLY A 8 -29.82 -6.80 -0.11
N SER A 9 -29.70 -6.99 1.22
CA SER A 9 -30.84 -7.21 2.11
C SER A 9 -31.76 -5.99 2.17
N ILE A 10 -33.08 -6.22 2.06
CA ILE A 10 -34.12 -5.20 2.12
C ILE A 10 -34.47 -4.95 3.58
N GLN A 11 -34.40 -3.70 4.00
CA GLN A 11 -34.65 -3.28 5.38
C GLN A 11 -36.15 -3.03 5.62
N PRO A 12 -36.65 -3.25 6.84
CA PRO A 12 -38.06 -3.06 7.21
C PRO A 12 -38.39 -1.57 7.39
N ILE A 13 -38.26 -0.79 6.32
CA ILE A 13 -38.41 0.67 6.34
C ILE A 13 -39.81 1.10 6.75
N ARG A 14 -40.85 0.35 6.35
CA ARG A 14 -42.24 0.66 6.69
C ARG A 14 -42.46 0.62 8.20
N GLU A 15 -41.95 -0.43 8.83
CA GLU A 15 -42.06 -0.67 10.27
C GLU A 15 -41.27 0.40 11.04
N ILE A 16 -40.06 0.70 10.60
CA ILE A 16 -39.23 1.78 11.19
C ILE A 16 -39.93 3.14 11.06
N ALA A 17 -40.51 3.43 9.89
CA ALA A 17 -41.21 4.69 9.64
C ALA A 17 -42.51 4.81 10.44
N ALA A 18 -43.20 3.69 10.72
CA ALA A 18 -44.36 3.67 11.61
C ALA A 18 -43.98 4.11 13.03
N ILE A 19 -42.91 3.53 13.59
CA ILE A 19 -42.37 3.90 14.91
C ILE A 19 -41.94 5.38 14.92
N ALA A 20 -41.21 5.83 13.91
CA ALA A 20 -40.79 7.24 13.81
C ALA A 20 -42.00 8.19 13.84
N ARG A 21 -43.07 7.83 13.11
CA ARG A 21 -44.29 8.64 13.03
C ARG A 21 -45.06 8.68 14.35
N GLU A 22 -45.07 7.61 15.14
CA GLU A 22 -45.63 7.63 16.52
C GLU A 22 -44.96 8.70 17.39
N HIS A 23 -43.70 9.03 17.09
CA HIS A 23 -42.92 10.04 17.79
C HIS A 23 -42.81 11.38 17.05
N ASN A 24 -43.58 11.60 15.98
CA ASN A 24 -43.51 12.79 15.13
C ASN A 24 -42.10 13.05 14.54
N ILE A 25 -41.32 11.99 14.29
CA ILE A 25 -40.00 12.06 13.69
C ILE A 25 -40.13 11.86 12.17
N LEU A 26 -39.53 12.76 11.39
CA LEU A 26 -39.48 12.64 9.93
C LEU A 26 -38.55 11.52 9.50
N MET A 27 -38.99 10.70 8.54
CA MET A 27 -38.21 9.58 8.03
C MET A 27 -37.66 9.86 6.63
N HIS A 28 -36.33 9.83 6.50
CA HIS A 28 -35.64 9.78 5.21
C HIS A 28 -35.10 8.38 4.90
N SER A 29 -35.41 7.87 3.71
CA SER A 29 -34.80 6.63 3.22
C SER A 29 -33.91 6.88 2.00
N ASP A 30 -32.65 6.48 2.11
CA ASP A 30 -31.81 6.24 0.93
C ASP A 30 -32.35 5.00 0.17
N CYS A 31 -32.88 5.24 -1.04
CA CYS A 31 -33.41 4.21 -1.92
C CYS A 31 -32.57 4.01 -3.19
N ALA A 32 -31.33 4.52 -3.21
CA ALA A 32 -30.44 4.45 -4.37
C ALA A 32 -30.27 3.03 -4.92
N GLN A 33 -30.21 2.02 -4.06
CA GLN A 33 -30.06 0.62 -4.48
C GLN A 33 -31.38 -0.11 -4.75
N SER A 34 -32.52 0.41 -4.30
CA SER A 34 -33.82 -0.24 -4.46
C SER A 34 -34.53 0.18 -5.74
N ILE A 35 -34.43 1.46 -6.09
CA ILE A 35 -35.12 2.02 -7.26
C ILE A 35 -34.63 1.36 -8.54
N GLY A 36 -35.61 0.99 -9.37
CA GLY A 36 -35.40 0.26 -10.62
C GLY A 36 -35.11 -1.23 -10.47
N LYS A 37 -35.10 -1.78 -9.24
CA LYS A 37 -34.92 -3.21 -8.97
C LYS A 37 -36.08 -3.82 -8.18
N ILE A 38 -36.64 -3.08 -7.23
CA ILE A 38 -37.82 -3.48 -6.44
C ILE A 38 -38.85 -2.34 -6.42
N PRO A 39 -40.14 -2.64 -6.18
CA PRO A 39 -41.15 -1.59 -6.04
C PRO A 39 -40.77 -0.64 -4.91
N VAL A 40 -40.84 0.66 -5.17
CA VAL A 40 -40.57 1.71 -4.18
C VAL A 40 -41.71 2.71 -4.25
N HIS A 41 -42.67 2.56 -3.33
CA HIS A 41 -43.81 3.45 -3.19
C HIS A 41 -43.68 4.20 -1.86
N THR A 42 -43.59 5.52 -1.91
CA THR A 42 -43.36 6.36 -0.73
C THR A 42 -44.46 6.21 0.32
N ASP A 43 -45.72 6.03 -0.11
CA ASP A 43 -46.85 5.80 0.79
C ASP A 43 -46.82 4.41 1.43
N ALA A 44 -46.47 3.37 0.66
CA ALA A 44 -46.33 2.03 1.21
C ALA A 44 -45.17 1.91 2.21
N LEU A 45 -44.09 2.66 1.99
CA LEU A 45 -42.94 2.75 2.89
C LEU A 45 -43.17 3.71 4.07
N ASN A 46 -44.24 4.52 4.03
CA ASN A 46 -44.58 5.51 5.05
C ASN A 46 -43.48 6.55 5.34
N ILE A 47 -42.64 6.87 4.34
CA ILE A 47 -41.50 7.79 4.48
C ILE A 47 -41.86 9.23 4.08
N ASP A 48 -41.14 10.20 4.62
CA ASP A 48 -41.34 11.63 4.35
C ASP A 48 -40.37 12.16 3.28
N LEU A 49 -39.16 11.60 3.24
CA LEU A 49 -38.12 11.95 2.29
C LEU A 49 -37.53 10.68 1.65
N LEU A 50 -37.16 10.76 0.38
CA LEU A 50 -36.52 9.65 -0.34
C LEU A 50 -35.43 10.15 -1.28
N SER A 51 -34.25 9.51 -1.25
CA SER A 51 -33.17 9.80 -2.21
C SER A 51 -33.14 8.82 -3.38
N VAL A 52 -32.95 9.36 -4.58
CA VAL A 52 -32.81 8.67 -5.86
C VAL A 52 -31.42 8.95 -6.45
N ALA A 53 -30.69 7.91 -6.85
CA ALA A 53 -29.42 8.04 -7.55
C ALA A 53 -29.53 7.48 -8.97
N GLY A 54 -29.54 8.35 -9.98
CA GLY A 54 -29.85 7.97 -11.36
C GLY A 54 -28.94 6.87 -11.93
N HIS A 55 -27.63 6.98 -11.71
CA HIS A 55 -26.65 6.02 -12.21
C HIS A 55 -26.81 4.60 -11.65
N LYS A 56 -27.61 4.38 -10.60
CA LYS A 56 -27.87 3.04 -10.03
C LYS A 56 -28.93 2.25 -10.80
N PHE A 57 -29.60 2.91 -11.74
CA PHE A 57 -30.60 2.32 -12.63
C PHE A 57 -30.47 2.88 -14.06
N TYR A 58 -29.22 3.09 -14.52
CA TYR A 58 -28.89 3.44 -15.90
C TYR A 58 -29.32 4.84 -16.38
N ALA A 59 -29.67 5.77 -15.49
CA ALA A 59 -29.73 7.19 -15.86
C ALA A 59 -28.32 7.79 -15.99
N PRO A 60 -28.16 8.99 -16.58
CA PRO A 60 -26.87 9.68 -16.65
C PRO A 60 -26.17 9.80 -15.29
N LYS A 61 -24.83 9.75 -15.30
CA LYS A 61 -24.03 10.00 -14.09
C LYS A 61 -24.04 11.51 -13.82
N GLY A 62 -24.18 11.91 -12.56
CA GLY A 62 -24.26 13.33 -12.16
C GLY A 62 -25.63 13.75 -11.63
N ILE A 63 -26.69 12.97 -11.91
CA ILE A 63 -28.07 13.32 -11.54
C ILE A 63 -28.70 12.38 -10.51
N GLY A 64 -29.55 12.96 -9.68
CA GLY A 64 -30.40 12.29 -8.71
C GLY A 64 -31.67 13.10 -8.46
N ALA A 65 -32.49 12.61 -7.55
CA ALA A 65 -33.68 13.32 -7.09
C ALA A 65 -33.88 13.13 -5.59
N LEU A 66 -34.40 14.15 -4.92
CA LEU A 66 -34.92 14.07 -3.57
C LEU A 66 -36.43 14.20 -3.64
N TYR A 67 -37.15 13.14 -3.29
CA TYR A 67 -38.59 13.23 -3.06
C TYR A 67 -38.83 13.86 -1.68
N ILE A 68 -39.77 14.81 -1.64
CA ILE A 68 -40.22 15.48 -0.44
C ILE A 68 -41.74 15.33 -0.37
N ARG A 69 -42.24 14.70 0.71
CA ARG A 69 -43.68 14.56 0.95
C ARG A 69 -44.33 15.94 1.09
N SER A 70 -45.50 16.10 0.49
CA SER A 70 -46.30 17.33 0.58
C SER A 70 -46.53 17.72 2.04
N GLY A 71 -46.32 19.01 2.36
CA GLY A 71 -46.43 19.55 3.72
C GLY A 71 -45.10 19.63 4.49
N ILE A 72 -44.06 18.92 4.04
CA ILE A 72 -42.72 19.04 4.63
C ILE A 72 -42.01 20.26 4.06
N LYS A 73 -41.44 21.08 4.94
CA LYS A 73 -40.60 22.24 4.60
C LYS A 73 -39.17 21.93 5.02
N LEU A 74 -38.25 21.96 4.06
CA LEU A 74 -36.81 21.85 4.33
C LEU A 74 -36.18 23.24 4.36
N GLU A 75 -35.13 23.38 5.15
CA GLU A 75 -34.32 24.60 5.17
C GLU A 75 -33.48 24.71 3.89
N LYS A 76 -33.43 25.92 3.31
CA LYS A 76 -32.65 26.21 2.11
C LYS A 76 -31.16 26.30 2.49
N GLN A 77 -30.35 25.39 1.99
CA GLN A 77 -28.89 25.41 2.23
C GLN A 77 -28.12 26.33 1.26
N ILE A 78 -28.67 26.57 0.06
CA ILE A 78 -28.05 27.42 -0.97
C ILE A 78 -28.98 28.58 -1.26
N HIS A 79 -28.66 29.76 -0.73
CA HIS A 79 -29.43 31.00 -0.91
C HIS A 79 -29.22 31.64 -2.28
N GLY A 80 -30.20 32.41 -2.75
CA GLY A 80 -30.21 33.03 -4.09
C GLY A 80 -31.58 32.89 -4.76
N ALA A 81 -31.63 32.92 -6.09
CA ALA A 81 -32.85 32.84 -6.89
C ALA A 81 -33.69 31.57 -6.64
N ASP A 82 -34.95 31.58 -7.10
CA ASP A 82 -36.01 30.65 -6.71
C ASP A 82 -36.09 29.34 -7.54
N HIS A 83 -34.97 28.89 -8.12
CA HIS A 83 -34.92 27.64 -8.90
C HIS A 83 -35.18 26.40 -8.03
N GLU A 84 -35.53 25.26 -8.66
CA GLU A 84 -35.91 24.01 -7.97
C GLU A 84 -36.96 24.24 -6.87
N ARG A 85 -38.01 25.04 -7.15
CA ARG A 85 -39.07 25.41 -6.19
C ARG A 85 -38.53 26.11 -4.94
N ASN A 86 -37.59 27.03 -5.13
CA ASN A 86 -36.91 27.79 -4.08
C ASN A 86 -35.98 26.96 -3.16
N TYR A 87 -35.68 25.70 -3.49
CA TYR A 87 -34.76 24.88 -2.69
C TYR A 87 -33.29 25.08 -3.03
N ARG A 88 -32.97 25.46 -4.26
CA ARG A 88 -31.57 25.64 -4.69
C ARG A 88 -31.45 26.76 -5.72
N ALA A 89 -30.54 27.70 -5.49
CA ALA A 89 -30.18 28.68 -6.52
C ALA A 89 -29.19 28.09 -7.53
N GLY A 90 -29.32 28.49 -8.81
CA GLY A 90 -28.41 28.12 -9.90
C GLY A 90 -29.15 27.53 -11.11
N THR A 91 -28.43 27.34 -12.21
CA THR A 91 -28.98 26.74 -13.42
C THR A 91 -29.27 25.25 -13.20
N GLU A 92 -30.46 24.81 -13.60
CA GLU A 92 -30.86 23.40 -13.55
C GLU A 92 -30.17 22.60 -14.66
N ASN A 93 -29.71 21.39 -14.36
CA ASN A 93 -29.15 20.49 -15.37
C ASN A 93 -30.29 19.78 -16.14
N VAL A 94 -30.99 20.55 -16.98
CA VAL A 94 -32.21 20.11 -17.68
C VAL A 94 -31.97 18.82 -18.47
N LEU A 95 -30.82 18.70 -19.14
CA LEU A 95 -30.48 17.51 -19.92
C LEU A 95 -30.45 16.24 -19.08
N GLU A 96 -29.75 16.28 -17.93
CA GLU A 96 -29.69 15.10 -17.05
C GLU A 96 -31.01 14.87 -16.30
N ILE A 97 -31.77 15.91 -15.95
CA ILE A 97 -33.11 15.79 -15.35
C ILE A 97 -34.05 15.04 -16.32
N VAL A 98 -34.07 15.43 -17.59
CA VAL A 98 -34.84 14.72 -18.63
C VAL A 98 -34.33 13.29 -18.80
N GLY A 99 -33.00 13.09 -18.77
CA GLY A 99 -32.40 11.76 -18.80
C GLY A 99 -32.82 10.86 -17.63
N LEU A 100 -32.91 11.40 -16.42
CA LEU A 100 -33.42 10.70 -15.24
C LEU A 100 -34.89 10.32 -15.43
N GLY A 101 -35.73 11.25 -15.88
CA GLY A 101 -37.13 11.01 -16.19
C GLY A 101 -37.32 9.89 -17.23
N LYS A 102 -36.52 9.92 -18.30
CA LYS A 102 -36.59 8.90 -19.35
C LYS A 102 -36.14 7.52 -18.86
N ALA A 103 -35.10 7.45 -18.03
CA ALA A 103 -34.66 6.20 -17.41
C ALA A 103 -35.76 5.60 -16.52
N CYS A 104 -36.43 6.43 -15.71
CA CYS A 104 -37.57 5.99 -14.90
C CYS A 104 -38.73 5.45 -15.76
N GLU A 105 -39.07 6.13 -16.85
CA GLU A 105 -40.11 5.69 -17.79
C GLU A 105 -39.77 4.32 -18.41
N MET A 106 -38.55 4.16 -18.91
CA MET A 106 -38.10 2.92 -19.56
C MET A 106 -38.07 1.73 -18.60
N ILE A 107 -37.72 1.96 -17.33
CA ILE A 107 -37.78 0.90 -16.32
C ILE A 107 -39.21 0.59 -15.94
N GLY A 108 -40.08 1.60 -15.82
CA GLY A 108 -41.49 1.41 -15.51
C GLY A 108 -42.24 0.52 -16.51
N GLN A 109 -41.90 0.60 -17.80
CA GLN A 109 -42.51 -0.21 -18.85
C GLN A 109 -42.24 -1.71 -18.73
N ASP A 110 -41.02 -2.09 -18.33
CA ASP A 110 -40.53 -3.47 -18.28
C ASP A 110 -40.21 -3.95 -16.85
N PHE A 111 -40.74 -3.28 -15.83
CA PHE A 111 -40.25 -3.40 -14.46
C PHE A 111 -40.23 -4.85 -13.94
N ASP A 112 -41.36 -5.56 -14.01
CA ASP A 112 -41.47 -6.93 -13.51
C ASP A 112 -40.60 -7.91 -14.31
N LYS A 113 -40.48 -7.69 -15.63
CA LYS A 113 -39.62 -8.48 -16.51
C LYS A 113 -38.15 -8.32 -16.14
N ILE A 114 -37.69 -7.08 -15.96
CA ILE A 114 -36.31 -6.78 -15.54
C ILE A 114 -36.03 -7.37 -14.16
N LYS A 115 -36.93 -7.15 -13.19
CA LYS A 115 -36.81 -7.70 -11.84
C LYS A 115 -36.67 -9.23 -11.87
N GLN A 116 -37.51 -9.92 -12.64
CA GLN A 116 -37.47 -11.37 -12.75
C GLN A 116 -36.19 -11.85 -13.45
N GLN A 117 -35.77 -11.20 -14.54
CA GLN A 117 -34.53 -11.54 -15.24
C GLN A 117 -33.31 -11.42 -14.32
N LEU A 118 -33.18 -10.30 -13.60
CA LEU A 118 -32.07 -10.08 -12.66
C LEU A 118 -32.07 -11.17 -11.58
N LYS A 119 -33.24 -11.49 -11.01
CA LYS A 119 -33.41 -12.55 -10.01
C LYS A 119 -32.94 -13.90 -10.57
N THR A 120 -33.40 -14.28 -11.75
CA THR A 120 -33.04 -15.55 -12.39
C THR A 120 -31.53 -15.66 -12.61
N LEU A 121 -30.87 -14.60 -13.12
CA LEU A 121 -29.43 -14.62 -13.37
C LEU A 121 -28.61 -14.67 -12.07
N ARG A 122 -29.01 -13.90 -11.06
CA ARG A 122 -28.37 -13.93 -9.73
C ARG A 122 -28.51 -15.33 -9.10
N ASP A 123 -29.71 -15.91 -9.12
CA ASP A 123 -29.98 -17.22 -8.54
C ASP A 123 -29.24 -18.34 -9.27
N HIS A 124 -29.11 -18.23 -10.59
CA HIS A 124 -28.32 -19.16 -11.39
C HIS A 124 -26.84 -19.14 -10.96
N LEU A 125 -26.24 -17.95 -10.82
CA LEU A 125 -24.87 -17.81 -10.33
C LEU A 125 -24.71 -18.37 -8.90
N GLU A 126 -25.64 -18.02 -8.02
CA GLU A 126 -25.65 -18.49 -6.63
C GLU A 126 -25.72 -20.01 -6.53
N TYR A 127 -26.67 -20.63 -7.22
CA TYR A 127 -26.83 -22.09 -7.24
C TYR A 127 -25.55 -22.77 -7.74
N SER A 128 -24.99 -22.28 -8.85
CA SER A 128 -23.78 -22.84 -9.45
C SER A 128 -22.59 -22.78 -8.47
N ILE A 129 -22.44 -21.66 -7.75
CA ILE A 129 -21.39 -21.51 -6.74
C ILE A 129 -21.60 -22.44 -5.54
N ILE A 130 -22.82 -22.50 -4.99
CA ILE A 130 -23.10 -23.33 -3.80
C ILE A 130 -22.97 -24.82 -4.11
N GLU A 131 -23.40 -25.26 -5.30
CA GLU A 131 -23.24 -26.64 -5.76
C GLU A 131 -21.77 -27.03 -5.86
N GLN A 132 -20.92 -26.15 -6.42
CA GLN A 132 -19.50 -26.42 -6.57
C GLN A 132 -18.69 -26.22 -5.28
N PHE A 133 -19.12 -25.32 -4.41
CA PHE A 133 -18.47 -24.99 -3.14
C PHE A 133 -19.49 -25.03 -2.00
N PRO A 134 -19.81 -26.21 -1.46
CA PRO A 134 -20.84 -26.37 -0.42
C PRO A 134 -20.52 -25.65 0.91
N GLN A 135 -19.24 -25.33 1.14
CA GLN A 135 -18.78 -24.54 2.30
C GLN A 135 -19.01 -23.03 2.11
N SER A 136 -19.39 -22.57 0.91
CA SER A 136 -19.68 -21.16 0.68
C SER A 136 -20.96 -20.73 1.39
N LYS A 137 -21.05 -19.45 1.77
CA LYS A 137 -22.18 -18.92 2.54
C LYS A 137 -22.67 -17.61 1.98
N ILE A 138 -23.97 -17.51 1.72
CA ILE A 138 -24.62 -16.26 1.34
C ILE A 138 -24.64 -15.31 2.54
N ASN A 139 -24.22 -14.08 2.31
CA ASN A 139 -24.31 -13.00 3.29
C ASN A 139 -25.55 -12.15 2.98
N GLY A 140 -26.56 -12.24 3.83
CA GLY A 140 -27.81 -11.48 3.70
C GLY A 140 -29.06 -12.35 3.86
N HIS A 141 -30.23 -11.72 3.78
CA HIS A 141 -31.50 -12.43 3.84
C HIS A 141 -31.70 -13.28 2.57
N PRO A 142 -32.09 -14.57 2.65
CA PRO A 142 -32.22 -15.46 1.48
C PRO A 142 -33.28 -14.97 0.47
N GLU A 143 -34.42 -14.50 0.97
CA GLU A 143 -35.54 -14.04 0.13
C GLU A 143 -35.71 -12.51 0.04
N LYS A 144 -35.66 -11.80 1.18
CA LYS A 144 -35.86 -10.34 1.26
C LYS A 144 -34.58 -9.58 0.88
N ARG A 145 -34.16 -9.73 -0.38
CA ARG A 145 -32.97 -9.08 -0.94
C ARG A 145 -33.19 -8.61 -2.37
N LEU A 146 -32.32 -7.72 -2.82
CA LEU A 146 -32.32 -7.20 -4.19
C LEU A 146 -32.18 -8.34 -5.21
N PRO A 147 -32.92 -8.29 -6.34
CA PRO A 147 -32.88 -9.33 -7.37
C PRO A 147 -31.51 -9.47 -8.03
N ASN A 148 -30.65 -8.47 -7.93
CA ASN A 148 -29.44 -8.39 -8.74
C ASN A 148 -28.12 -8.50 -7.96
N THR A 149 -28.16 -8.58 -6.63
CA THR A 149 -26.96 -8.56 -5.77
C THR A 149 -26.79 -9.92 -5.10
N LEU A 150 -25.60 -10.51 -5.29
CA LEU A 150 -25.15 -11.71 -4.61
C LEU A 150 -23.93 -11.34 -3.75
N SER A 151 -24.06 -11.49 -2.43
CA SER A 151 -22.92 -11.42 -1.50
C SER A 151 -22.69 -12.82 -0.95
N ILE A 152 -21.50 -13.36 -1.17
CA ILE A 152 -21.17 -14.74 -0.83
C ILE A 152 -19.75 -14.83 -0.29
N SER A 153 -19.56 -15.66 0.72
CA SER A 153 -18.28 -15.93 1.37
C SER A 153 -17.68 -17.24 0.92
N PHE A 154 -16.39 -17.24 0.61
CA PHE A 154 -15.57 -18.43 0.38
C PHE A 154 -14.63 -18.63 1.57
N PRO A 155 -14.92 -19.56 2.50
CA PRO A 155 -14.07 -19.72 3.68
C PRO A 155 -12.66 -20.19 3.31
N GLY A 156 -11.67 -19.68 4.02
CA GLY A 156 -10.26 -20.03 3.83
C GLY A 156 -9.56 -19.32 2.66
N VAL A 157 -10.22 -18.35 2.02
CA VAL A 157 -9.64 -17.55 0.94
C VAL A 157 -9.89 -16.07 1.19
N GLU A 158 -8.91 -15.20 0.92
CA GLU A 158 -9.07 -13.75 1.09
C GLU A 158 -9.73 -13.08 -0.12
N ALA A 159 -10.68 -12.17 0.12
CA ALA A 159 -11.46 -11.50 -0.91
C ALA A 159 -10.61 -10.71 -1.92
N ASN A 160 -9.57 -10.01 -1.46
CA ASN A 160 -8.69 -9.23 -2.34
C ASN A 160 -7.92 -10.13 -3.31
N THR A 161 -7.48 -11.31 -2.85
CA THR A 161 -6.82 -12.29 -3.71
C THR A 161 -7.76 -12.84 -4.77
N ILE A 162 -9.01 -13.14 -4.41
CA ILE A 162 -10.02 -13.59 -5.38
C ILE A 162 -10.26 -12.51 -6.45
N ILE A 163 -10.39 -11.24 -6.04
CA ILE A 163 -10.63 -10.12 -6.97
C ILE A 163 -9.43 -9.90 -7.89
N ALA A 164 -8.21 -9.97 -7.37
CA ALA A 164 -6.99 -9.81 -8.16
C ALA A 164 -6.86 -10.92 -9.23
N GLU A 165 -7.19 -12.16 -8.89
CA GLU A 165 -7.16 -13.27 -9.86
C GLU A 165 -8.33 -13.23 -10.86
N LEU A 166 -9.44 -12.55 -10.52
CA LEU A 166 -10.58 -12.36 -11.40
C LEU A 166 -10.49 -11.11 -12.29
N SER A 167 -9.65 -10.13 -11.96
CA SER A 167 -9.76 -8.74 -12.46
C SER A 167 -9.79 -8.60 -13.98
N ASP A 168 -9.12 -9.51 -14.69
CA ASP A 168 -9.02 -9.46 -16.16
C ASP A 168 -10.23 -10.07 -16.87
N LYS A 169 -11.12 -10.76 -16.12
CA LYS A 169 -12.20 -11.58 -16.69
C LYS A 169 -13.57 -11.34 -16.07
N VAL A 170 -13.63 -11.12 -14.76
CA VAL A 170 -14.88 -10.92 -14.01
C VAL A 170 -14.72 -9.74 -13.06
N ALA A 171 -15.53 -8.70 -13.28
CA ALA A 171 -15.59 -7.57 -12.36
C ALA A 171 -16.39 -7.93 -11.10
N ALA A 172 -15.75 -7.85 -9.94
CA ALA A 172 -16.36 -8.08 -8.63
C ALA A 172 -15.88 -7.04 -7.62
N SER A 173 -16.49 -7.04 -6.43
CA SER A 173 -16.09 -6.14 -5.34
C SER A 173 -16.02 -6.88 -4.02
N ALA A 174 -15.09 -6.52 -3.14
CA ALA A 174 -15.04 -7.03 -1.78
C ALA A 174 -16.23 -6.49 -0.98
N GLY A 175 -16.63 -7.21 0.07
CA GLY A 175 -17.68 -6.77 0.98
C GLY A 175 -17.45 -5.34 1.52
N ALA A 176 -16.21 -4.98 1.83
CA ALA A 176 -15.85 -3.62 2.23
C ALA A 176 -15.44 -2.76 1.02
N ALA A 177 -15.85 -1.49 1.01
CA ALA A 177 -15.34 -0.51 0.06
C ALA A 177 -13.82 -0.33 0.28
N CYS A 178 -13.01 -0.73 -0.69
CA CYS A 178 -11.55 -0.59 -0.68
C CYS A 178 -11.14 0.89 -0.71
N HIS A 179 -10.76 1.51 0.42
CA HIS A 179 -10.00 2.79 0.45
C HIS A 179 -8.96 2.87 1.61
N SER A 180 -8.61 1.77 2.28
CA SER A 180 -7.57 1.79 3.34
C SER A 180 -6.76 0.49 3.39
N GLU A 181 -5.46 0.63 3.68
CA GLU A 181 -4.40 -0.41 3.70
C GLU A 181 -4.53 -1.46 4.84
N GLN A 182 -5.75 -1.78 5.27
CA GLN A 182 -6.03 -2.83 6.25
C GLN A 182 -7.05 -3.83 5.68
N ILE A 183 -6.86 -5.12 5.93
CA ILE A 183 -7.86 -6.18 5.69
C ILE A 183 -8.96 -6.00 6.75
N ASP A 184 -9.70 -4.90 6.67
CA ASP A 184 -10.80 -4.62 7.57
C ASP A 184 -12.08 -5.25 7.02
N ILE A 185 -12.63 -6.17 7.81
CA ILE A 185 -13.95 -6.74 7.55
C ILE A 185 -14.97 -5.61 7.48
N SER A 186 -15.86 -5.62 6.48
CA SER A 186 -16.89 -4.60 6.34
C SER A 186 -17.69 -4.42 7.64
N HIS A 187 -17.93 -3.16 8.01
CA HIS A 187 -18.80 -2.78 9.13
C HIS A 187 -20.20 -3.44 9.04
N VAL A 188 -20.71 -3.74 7.83
CA VAL A 188 -21.98 -4.44 7.65
C VAL A 188 -21.87 -5.90 8.10
N LEU A 189 -20.83 -6.62 7.65
CA LEU A 189 -20.61 -8.02 8.04
C LEU A 189 -20.31 -8.15 9.53
N GLN A 190 -19.56 -7.20 10.09
CA GLN A 190 -19.33 -7.10 11.54
C GLN A 190 -20.64 -6.90 12.30
N ALA A 191 -21.50 -5.96 11.86
CA ALA A 191 -22.81 -5.72 12.48
C ALA A 191 -23.74 -6.94 12.38
N MET A 192 -23.65 -7.69 11.28
CA MET A 192 -24.34 -8.96 11.09
C MET A 192 -23.74 -10.13 11.87
N LYS A 193 -22.59 -9.93 12.53
CA LYS A 193 -21.83 -10.96 13.26
C LYS A 193 -21.46 -12.16 12.39
N VAL A 194 -21.11 -11.90 11.13
CA VAL A 194 -20.57 -12.95 10.24
C VAL A 194 -19.20 -13.38 10.81
N PRO A 195 -18.95 -14.69 10.99
CA PRO A 195 -17.66 -15.16 11.51
C PRO A 195 -16.51 -14.73 10.61
N ASN A 196 -15.36 -14.38 11.19
CA ASN A 196 -14.20 -13.86 10.47
C ASN A 196 -13.74 -14.79 9.33
N GLU A 197 -13.78 -16.10 9.55
CA GLU A 197 -13.42 -17.12 8.56
C GLU A 197 -14.23 -17.02 7.24
N TYR A 198 -15.48 -16.55 7.32
CA TYR A 198 -16.33 -16.28 6.16
C TYR A 198 -16.19 -14.84 5.68
N ALA A 199 -16.10 -13.90 6.63
CA ALA A 199 -16.11 -12.49 6.32
C ALA A 199 -14.91 -12.08 5.45
N MET A 200 -13.73 -12.66 5.71
CA MET A 200 -12.49 -12.40 4.95
C MET A 200 -12.60 -12.77 3.46
N GLY A 201 -13.37 -13.81 3.13
CA GLY A 201 -13.58 -14.29 1.76
C GLY A 201 -14.84 -13.77 1.08
N THR A 202 -15.40 -12.64 1.55
CA THR A 202 -16.67 -12.12 1.04
C THR A 202 -16.51 -11.38 -0.28
N ILE A 203 -17.18 -11.89 -1.32
CA ILE A 203 -17.28 -11.26 -2.63
C ILE A 203 -18.72 -10.84 -2.90
N ARG A 204 -18.89 -9.62 -3.38
CA ARG A 204 -20.15 -9.11 -3.93
C ARG A 204 -20.10 -9.10 -5.45
N PHE A 205 -20.98 -9.90 -6.04
CA PHE A 205 -21.31 -9.88 -7.45
C PHE A 205 -22.62 -9.12 -7.68
N SER A 206 -22.73 -8.49 -8.85
CA SER A 206 -23.96 -7.86 -9.29
C SER A 206 -24.23 -8.14 -10.75
N VAL A 207 -25.46 -8.51 -11.07
CA VAL A 207 -25.94 -8.66 -12.45
C VAL A 207 -26.68 -7.40 -12.90
N GLY A 208 -26.64 -7.12 -14.20
CA GLY A 208 -27.23 -5.93 -14.80
C GLY A 208 -28.30 -6.24 -15.84
N ARG A 209 -28.98 -5.20 -16.34
CA ARG A 209 -30.02 -5.29 -17.38
C ARG A 209 -29.52 -5.98 -18.66
N PHE A 210 -28.24 -5.81 -18.97
CA PHE A 210 -27.61 -6.33 -20.17
C PHE A 210 -26.87 -7.65 -19.96
N SER A 211 -26.87 -8.19 -18.73
CA SER A 211 -26.26 -9.49 -18.46
C SER A 211 -27.06 -10.62 -19.10
N SER A 212 -26.36 -11.58 -19.68
CA SER A 212 -26.90 -12.79 -20.29
C SER A 212 -26.54 -14.05 -19.50
N LYS A 213 -27.28 -15.15 -19.70
CA LYS A 213 -26.98 -16.42 -19.05
C LYS A 213 -25.57 -16.92 -19.40
N ASP A 214 -25.17 -16.81 -20.67
CA ASP A 214 -23.85 -17.26 -21.14
C ASP A 214 -22.70 -16.46 -20.51
N GLU A 215 -22.90 -15.18 -20.18
CA GLU A 215 -21.93 -14.40 -19.40
C GLU A 215 -21.86 -14.86 -17.95
N ILE A 216 -22.99 -15.22 -17.34
CA ILE A 216 -23.02 -15.77 -15.97
C ILE A 216 -22.31 -17.13 -15.93
N ASP A 217 -22.56 -17.99 -16.91
CA ASP A 217 -21.91 -19.31 -17.02
C ASP A 217 -20.39 -19.15 -17.18
N ARG A 218 -19.93 -18.23 -18.04
CA ARG A 218 -18.49 -17.91 -18.18
C ARG A 218 -17.90 -17.34 -16.90
N ALA A 219 -18.59 -16.41 -16.24
CA ALA A 219 -18.13 -15.84 -14.99
C ALA A 219 -18.02 -16.91 -13.89
N PHE A 220 -18.98 -17.84 -13.83
CA PHE A 220 -18.95 -18.96 -12.90
C PHE A 220 -17.73 -19.87 -13.14
N GLU A 221 -17.43 -20.25 -14.38
CA GLU A 221 -16.25 -21.09 -14.65
C GLU A 221 -14.94 -20.40 -14.24
N GLU A 222 -14.82 -19.08 -14.43
CA GLU A 222 -13.66 -18.33 -13.95
C GLU A 222 -13.59 -18.28 -12.42
N ILE A 223 -14.71 -17.99 -11.74
CA ILE A 223 -14.81 -18.04 -10.26
C ILE A 223 -14.40 -19.42 -9.75
N LYS A 224 -14.92 -20.48 -10.37
CA LYS A 224 -14.62 -21.87 -10.01
C LYS A 224 -13.13 -22.18 -10.13
N ASN A 225 -12.49 -21.77 -11.23
CA ASN A 225 -11.06 -21.99 -11.45
C ASN A 225 -10.20 -21.22 -10.44
N VAL A 226 -10.56 -19.97 -10.12
CA VAL A 226 -9.84 -19.15 -9.14
C VAL A 226 -9.99 -19.73 -7.73
N ILE A 227 -11.21 -19.99 -7.28
CA ILE A 227 -11.45 -20.51 -5.92
C ILE A 227 -10.78 -21.87 -5.73
N LYS A 228 -10.82 -22.78 -6.71
CA LYS A 228 -10.11 -24.07 -6.62
C LYS A 228 -8.60 -23.91 -6.49
N ARG A 229 -7.99 -22.93 -7.16
CA ARG A 229 -6.54 -22.67 -7.09
C ARG A 229 -6.14 -22.09 -5.73
N LEU A 230 -7.02 -21.28 -5.13
CA LEU A 230 -6.77 -20.59 -3.87
C LEU A 230 -7.13 -21.43 -2.64
N GLN A 231 -7.98 -22.46 -2.78
CA GLN A 231 -8.31 -23.36 -1.68
C GLN A 231 -7.14 -24.31 -1.37
N PRO A 232 -6.73 -24.44 -0.10
CA PRO A 232 -5.67 -25.36 0.27
C PRO A 232 -6.21 -26.81 0.31
N GLN A 233 -6.02 -27.59 -0.77
CA GLN A 233 -5.77 -29.04 -0.66
C GLN A 233 -5.23 -29.74 -1.94
N SER A 234 -4.11 -30.44 -1.72
CA SER A 234 -3.52 -31.61 -2.42
C SER A 234 -3.62 -31.70 -3.95
N GLU A 235 -2.72 -31.00 -4.63
CA GLU A 235 -1.85 -31.46 -5.73
C GLU A 235 -1.38 -30.18 -6.43
N ALA A 236 -0.06 -29.96 -6.46
CA ALA A 236 0.54 -28.83 -7.15
C ALA A 236 0.26 -28.98 -8.65
N LEU A 237 -0.82 -28.37 -9.13
CA LEU A 237 -1.06 -28.21 -10.56
C LEU A 237 0.07 -27.33 -11.09
N GLU A 238 0.80 -27.82 -12.10
CA GLU A 238 1.80 -27.03 -12.82
C GLU A 238 1.18 -25.71 -13.28
N VAL A 239 1.70 -24.60 -12.73
CA VAL A 239 1.32 -23.25 -13.16
C VAL A 239 1.82 -23.04 -14.59
N LYS A 240 0.93 -23.19 -15.57
CA LYS A 240 1.21 -22.99 -17.00
C LYS A 240 1.25 -21.50 -17.41
N ILE A 241 1.93 -20.66 -16.64
CA ILE A 241 2.18 -19.27 -17.01
C ILE A 241 3.60 -19.18 -17.59
N GLN A 242 3.75 -18.60 -18.78
CA GLN A 242 5.08 -18.39 -19.37
C GLN A 242 5.83 -17.36 -18.51
N ALA A 243 7.03 -17.71 -18.05
CA ALA A 243 7.83 -16.88 -17.14
C ALA A 243 8.10 -15.46 -17.67
N ASN A 244 8.14 -15.28 -18.99
CA ASN A 244 8.45 -14.00 -19.64
C ASN A 244 7.33 -12.94 -19.53
N ASP A 245 6.11 -13.32 -19.15
CA ASP A 245 4.96 -12.40 -19.05
C ASP A 245 4.61 -12.03 -17.58
N ILE A 246 5.34 -12.56 -16.60
CA ILE A 246 5.05 -12.36 -15.18
C ILE A 246 5.66 -11.04 -14.68
N LYS A 247 4.82 -10.15 -14.15
CA LYS A 247 5.24 -8.91 -13.48
C LYS A 247 5.12 -9.05 -11.97
N LEU A 248 6.25 -9.23 -11.27
CA LEU A 248 6.23 -9.49 -9.84
C LEU A 248 5.53 -8.39 -9.01
N THR A 249 5.58 -7.13 -9.42
CA THR A 249 4.93 -6.04 -8.67
C THR A 249 3.40 -6.17 -8.62
N GLN A 250 2.79 -6.92 -9.54
CA GLN A 250 1.35 -7.19 -9.56
C GLN A 250 0.90 -8.21 -8.50
N TYR A 251 1.84 -8.98 -7.93
CA TYR A 251 1.58 -9.98 -6.90
C TYR A 251 1.80 -9.44 -5.46
N THR A 252 1.83 -8.11 -5.30
CA THR A 252 2.12 -7.43 -4.02
C THR A 252 1.03 -6.44 -3.63
N HIS A 253 0.65 -6.40 -2.35
CA HIS A 253 -0.25 -5.36 -1.84
C HIS A 253 0.47 -4.00 -1.72
N GLY A 254 1.72 -3.96 -1.22
CA GLY A 254 2.58 -2.77 -1.17
C GLY A 254 4.02 -3.08 -1.59
N PRO A 255 4.73 -2.20 -2.32
CA PRO A 255 6.10 -2.49 -2.80
C PRO A 255 7.18 -2.15 -1.77
N GLY A 256 8.17 -3.04 -1.60
CA GLY A 256 9.45 -2.72 -0.95
C GLY A 256 9.39 -2.44 0.54
N CYS A 257 10.33 -1.64 1.05
CA CYS A 257 10.41 -1.27 2.47
C CYS A 257 9.15 -0.56 2.99
N ALA A 258 8.25 -0.10 2.11
CA ALA A 258 6.94 0.43 2.49
C ALA A 258 5.97 -0.66 3.01
N CYS A 259 6.30 -1.95 2.89
CA CYS A 259 5.53 -3.05 3.49
C CYS A 259 5.85 -3.28 4.98
N LYS A 260 6.83 -2.56 5.56
CA LYS A 260 7.19 -2.67 6.99
C LYS A 260 6.05 -2.13 7.87
N LEU A 261 5.81 -2.79 9.01
CA LEU A 261 4.91 -2.25 10.05
C LEU A 261 5.38 -0.85 10.47
N ARG A 262 4.44 0.07 10.70
CA ARG A 262 4.76 1.45 11.06
C ARG A 262 5.68 1.50 12.30
N PRO A 263 6.77 2.28 12.28
CA PRO A 263 7.77 2.28 13.36
C PRO A 263 7.16 2.60 14.72
N GLN A 264 6.20 3.53 14.76
CA GLN A 264 5.56 3.95 16.01
C GLN A 264 4.73 2.83 16.65
N LEU A 265 4.29 1.85 15.85
CA LEU A 265 3.61 0.66 16.38
C LEU A 265 4.65 -0.35 16.89
N LEU A 266 5.71 -0.60 16.11
CA LEU A 266 6.75 -1.55 16.48
C LEU A 266 7.52 -1.10 17.73
N GLU A 267 7.92 0.17 17.82
CA GLU A 267 8.56 0.76 19.00
C GLU A 267 7.70 0.58 20.26
N LYS A 268 6.38 0.81 20.17
CA LYS A 268 5.44 0.62 21.29
C LYS A 268 5.34 -0.85 21.73
N VAL A 269 5.54 -1.79 20.81
CA VAL A 269 5.54 -3.23 21.11
C VAL A 269 6.88 -3.64 21.74
N LEU A 270 7.99 -3.24 21.12
CA LEU A 270 9.34 -3.57 21.57
C LEU A 270 9.67 -2.93 22.93
N ALA A 271 9.17 -1.72 23.21
CA ALA A 271 9.35 -1.05 24.50
C ALA A 271 8.73 -1.81 25.69
N LYS A 272 7.84 -2.78 25.43
CA LYS A 272 7.25 -3.63 26.48
C LYS A 272 8.05 -4.90 26.75
N MET A 273 9.05 -5.21 25.91
CA MET A 273 9.86 -6.41 26.08
C MET A 273 10.96 -6.17 27.12
N PRO A 274 11.29 -7.17 27.94
CA PRO A 274 12.37 -7.04 28.92
C PRO A 274 13.71 -6.89 28.20
N VAL A 275 14.45 -5.83 28.56
CA VAL A 275 15.80 -5.60 28.07
C VAL A 275 16.77 -6.40 28.93
N LEU A 276 17.41 -7.41 28.36
CA LEU A 276 18.46 -8.17 29.02
C LEU A 276 19.75 -7.35 29.02
N SER A 277 20.40 -7.21 30.18
CA SER A 277 21.70 -6.54 30.29
C SER A 277 22.83 -7.53 30.02
N ASP A 278 23.28 -7.62 28.77
CA ASP A 278 24.53 -8.27 28.41
C ASP A 278 25.56 -7.21 28.02
N LYS A 279 26.71 -7.21 28.71
CA LYS A 279 27.80 -6.25 28.49
C LYS A 279 28.44 -6.36 27.10
N ASN A 280 28.25 -7.49 26.41
CA ASN A 280 28.80 -7.72 25.09
C ASN A 280 27.91 -7.13 23.98
N ILE A 281 26.69 -6.69 24.29
CA ILE A 281 25.83 -5.98 23.34
C ILE A 281 26.34 -4.54 23.22
N LEU A 282 27.04 -4.23 22.13
CA LEU A 282 27.54 -2.89 21.85
C LEU A 282 26.43 -2.01 21.25
N ILE A 283 25.61 -2.61 20.38
CA ILE A 283 24.43 -1.99 19.76
C ILE A 283 23.32 -3.04 19.74
N GLY A 284 22.14 -2.67 20.25
CA GLY A 284 21.01 -3.57 20.42
C GLY A 284 19.69 -2.83 20.40
N THR A 285 18.61 -3.44 20.90
CA THR A 285 17.23 -2.92 20.76
C THR A 285 16.95 -1.58 21.44
N ASN A 286 17.87 -1.09 22.28
CA ASN A 286 17.73 0.18 22.98
C ASN A 286 18.16 1.38 22.12
N THR A 287 18.92 1.13 21.06
CA THR A 287 19.35 2.15 20.10
C THR A 287 18.74 1.79 18.75
N ALA A 288 18.16 2.78 18.06
CA ALA A 288 17.52 2.59 16.76
C ALA A 288 18.57 2.57 15.64
N ASP A 289 19.64 1.78 15.79
CA ASP A 289 20.69 1.62 14.78
C ASP A 289 20.30 0.57 13.72
N ASP A 290 20.99 0.60 12.59
CA ASP A 290 20.66 -0.20 11.41
C ASP A 290 20.93 -1.71 11.58
N ALA A 291 21.85 -2.09 12.48
CA ALA A 291 22.18 -3.49 12.76
C ALA A 291 22.57 -3.75 14.21
N ALA A 292 22.38 -4.99 14.67
CA ALA A 292 22.83 -5.42 15.99
C ALA A 292 24.35 -5.65 15.98
N VAL A 293 25.04 -5.20 17.03
CA VAL A 293 26.48 -5.42 17.20
C VAL A 293 26.77 -6.12 18.53
N TYR A 294 27.39 -7.29 18.44
CA TYR A 294 27.74 -8.13 19.58
C TYR A 294 29.25 -8.39 19.62
N GLN A 295 29.88 -8.01 20.73
CA GLN A 295 31.31 -8.17 20.95
C GLN A 295 31.67 -9.64 21.24
N ILE A 296 32.64 -10.17 20.49
CA ILE A 296 33.20 -11.51 20.72
C ILE A 296 34.46 -11.41 21.58
N ASN A 297 35.32 -10.43 21.28
CA ASN A 297 36.51 -10.08 22.06
C ASN A 297 36.90 -8.62 21.79
N ASP A 298 38.04 -8.17 22.33
CA ASP A 298 38.49 -6.78 22.26
C ASP A 298 38.73 -6.26 20.83
N ASP A 299 39.01 -7.16 19.89
CA ASP A 299 39.36 -6.81 18.51
C ASP A 299 38.29 -7.21 17.48
N LEU A 300 37.25 -7.94 17.90
CA LEU A 300 36.24 -8.50 17.02
C LEU A 300 34.82 -8.40 17.60
N ALA A 301 33.93 -7.79 16.84
CA ALA A 301 32.48 -7.84 17.03
C ALA A 301 31.80 -8.39 15.78
N ILE A 302 30.69 -9.09 16.00
CA ILE A 302 29.75 -9.50 14.95
C ILE A 302 28.75 -8.37 14.74
N VAL A 303 28.46 -8.07 13.48
CA VAL A 303 27.36 -7.20 13.07
C VAL A 303 26.33 -8.08 12.36
N GLN A 304 25.08 -8.02 12.78
CA GLN A 304 24.02 -8.86 12.24
C GLN A 304 22.78 -8.02 11.90
N THR A 305 22.28 -8.20 10.68
CA THR A 305 21.01 -7.62 10.23
C THR A 305 20.15 -8.69 9.54
N VAL A 306 18.86 -8.39 9.42
CA VAL A 306 17.90 -9.16 8.66
C VAL A 306 16.92 -8.21 8.00
N ASP A 307 16.78 -8.31 6.68
CA ASP A 307 15.81 -7.51 5.94
C ASP A 307 15.23 -8.34 4.79
N PHE A 308 13.92 -8.26 4.60
CA PHE A 308 13.18 -8.92 3.53
C PHE A 308 11.89 -8.16 3.23
N PHE A 309 11.49 -8.15 1.96
CA PHE A 309 10.33 -7.37 1.52
C PHE A 309 9.70 -7.96 0.25
N THR A 310 8.57 -7.41 -0.16
CA THR A 310 7.82 -7.74 -1.38
C THR A 310 8.44 -7.07 -2.63
N PRO A 311 8.28 -7.65 -3.83
CA PRO A 311 8.83 -7.11 -5.07
C PRO A 311 8.63 -5.61 -5.30
N VAL A 312 9.74 -4.93 -5.58
CA VAL A 312 9.80 -3.49 -5.97
C VAL A 312 9.99 -3.27 -7.46
N VAL A 313 10.26 -4.34 -8.19
CA VAL A 313 10.52 -4.39 -9.63
C VAL A 313 9.89 -5.65 -10.20
N ASP A 314 9.58 -5.63 -11.51
CA ASP A 314 8.87 -6.72 -12.17
C ASP A 314 9.77 -7.94 -12.43
N ASP A 315 11.04 -7.70 -12.76
CA ASP A 315 12.00 -8.73 -13.14
C ASP A 315 12.50 -9.51 -11.89
N PRO A 316 12.34 -10.84 -11.85
CA PRO A 316 12.74 -11.66 -10.70
C PRO A 316 14.22 -11.58 -10.35
N PHE A 317 15.10 -11.60 -11.35
CA PHE A 317 16.55 -11.48 -11.15
C PHE A 317 16.89 -10.12 -10.54
N GLN A 318 16.34 -9.03 -11.08
CA GLN A 318 16.56 -7.70 -10.52
C GLN A 318 15.98 -7.58 -9.11
N PHE A 319 14.82 -8.19 -8.82
CA PHE A 319 14.25 -8.19 -7.47
C PHE A 319 15.20 -8.85 -6.47
N GLY A 320 15.72 -10.04 -6.79
CA GLY A 320 16.72 -10.72 -5.96
C GLY A 320 17.98 -9.89 -5.74
N ALA A 321 18.49 -9.26 -6.81
CA ALA A 321 19.66 -8.37 -6.73
C ALA A 321 19.41 -7.16 -5.81
N VAL A 322 18.26 -6.51 -5.93
CA VAL A 322 17.87 -5.35 -5.10
C VAL A 322 17.69 -5.74 -3.63
N ALA A 323 17.00 -6.86 -3.36
CA ALA A 323 16.81 -7.37 -2.00
C ALA A 323 18.15 -7.72 -1.32
N ALA A 324 19.08 -8.33 -2.06
CA ALA A 324 20.42 -8.61 -1.56
C ALA A 324 21.22 -7.34 -1.27
N ALA A 325 21.18 -6.35 -2.17
CA ALA A 325 21.86 -5.06 -1.97
C ALA A 325 21.31 -4.32 -0.74
N ASN A 326 19.98 -4.29 -0.57
CA ASN A 326 19.33 -3.70 0.59
C ASN A 326 19.75 -4.41 1.89
N SER A 327 19.68 -5.74 1.93
CA SER A 327 20.04 -6.52 3.13
C SER A 327 21.51 -6.37 3.54
N LEU A 328 22.39 -6.06 2.58
CA LEU A 328 23.80 -5.77 2.85
C LEU A 328 24.04 -4.33 3.32
N SER A 329 23.08 -3.43 3.08
CA SER A 329 23.24 -2.00 3.31
C SER A 329 23.48 -1.67 4.79
N ASP A 330 22.74 -2.29 5.71
CA ASP A 330 22.93 -2.03 7.16
C ASP A 330 24.33 -2.42 7.64
N ILE A 331 24.91 -3.51 7.11
CA ILE A 331 26.29 -3.91 7.42
C ILE A 331 27.27 -2.80 7.01
N TYR A 332 27.06 -2.20 5.83
CA TYR A 332 27.86 -1.08 5.33
C TYR A 332 27.58 0.23 6.09
N ALA A 333 26.35 0.47 6.54
CA ALA A 333 26.00 1.64 7.35
C ALA A 333 26.78 1.64 8.67
N MET A 334 26.97 0.47 9.27
CA MET A 334 27.81 0.28 10.48
C MET A 334 29.32 0.37 10.21
N GLY A 335 29.73 0.44 8.94
CA GLY A 335 31.13 0.38 8.52
C GLY A 335 31.76 -1.02 8.63
N ALA A 336 30.93 -2.06 8.72
CA ALA A 336 31.36 -3.44 8.90
C ALA A 336 31.62 -4.13 7.57
N LYS A 337 32.36 -5.24 7.61
CA LYS A 337 32.63 -6.08 6.45
C LYS A 337 31.70 -7.30 6.48
N PRO A 338 30.84 -7.52 5.47
CA PRO A 338 30.02 -8.73 5.40
C PRO A 338 30.90 -9.98 5.19
N ILE A 339 30.49 -11.11 5.74
CA ILE A 339 31.21 -12.40 5.64
C ILE A 339 30.39 -13.50 4.95
N PHE A 340 29.10 -13.62 5.26
CA PHE A 340 28.16 -14.55 4.60
C PHE A 340 26.72 -14.09 4.83
N ALA A 341 25.79 -14.69 4.08
CA ALA A 341 24.36 -14.46 4.24
C ALA A 341 23.54 -15.76 4.20
N LEU A 342 22.30 -15.68 4.67
CA LEU A 342 21.29 -16.74 4.62
C LEU A 342 20.02 -16.21 3.95
N ASN A 343 19.42 -16.99 3.04
CA ASN A 343 18.17 -16.65 2.38
C ASN A 343 16.98 -16.63 3.35
N ILE A 344 16.08 -15.68 3.15
CA ILE A 344 14.74 -15.67 3.73
C ILE A 344 13.75 -15.55 2.57
N VAL A 345 12.92 -16.57 2.38
CA VAL A 345 12.01 -16.67 1.23
C VAL A 345 10.60 -16.98 1.72
N GLY A 346 9.65 -16.14 1.35
CA GLY A 346 8.23 -16.51 1.27
C GLY A 346 7.85 -16.57 -0.21
N PHE A 347 7.33 -17.69 -0.71
CA PHE A 347 7.07 -17.82 -2.15
C PHE A 347 5.75 -18.55 -2.42
N PRO A 348 4.85 -18.00 -3.26
CA PRO A 348 3.58 -18.63 -3.59
C PRO A 348 3.76 -19.73 -4.63
N SER A 349 4.18 -20.91 -4.18
CA SER A 349 4.48 -22.05 -5.04
C SER A 349 3.29 -22.54 -5.87
N ASN A 350 2.06 -22.24 -5.41
CA ASN A 350 0.81 -22.53 -6.10
C ASN A 350 0.38 -21.46 -7.13
N ARG A 351 1.03 -20.28 -7.16
CA ARG A 351 0.68 -19.17 -8.07
C ARG A 351 1.81 -18.81 -9.03
N LEU A 352 3.06 -19.02 -8.64
CA LEU A 352 4.24 -18.67 -9.43
C LEU A 352 5.08 -19.93 -9.75
N PRO A 353 5.60 -20.06 -10.99
CA PRO A 353 6.53 -21.12 -11.34
C PRO A 353 7.81 -21.07 -10.49
N ILE A 354 8.35 -22.24 -10.11
CA ILE A 354 9.60 -22.33 -9.33
C ILE A 354 10.79 -21.67 -10.03
N SER A 355 10.81 -21.60 -11.37
CA SER A 355 11.84 -20.88 -12.13
C SER A 355 11.93 -19.38 -11.81
N ILE A 356 10.83 -18.78 -11.34
CA ILE A 356 10.84 -17.40 -10.83
C ILE A 356 11.64 -17.30 -9.54
N LEU A 357 11.47 -18.27 -8.62
CA LEU A 357 12.28 -18.35 -7.40
C LEU A 357 13.75 -18.57 -7.73
N GLU A 358 14.07 -19.47 -8.67
CA GLU A 358 15.44 -19.70 -9.15
C GLU A 358 16.08 -18.39 -9.62
N SER A 359 15.37 -17.61 -10.45
CA SER A 359 15.84 -16.33 -10.96
C SER A 359 16.06 -15.28 -9.86
N ILE A 360 15.18 -15.22 -8.84
CA ILE A 360 15.39 -14.36 -7.65
C ILE A 360 16.68 -14.75 -6.93
N LEU A 361 16.89 -16.04 -6.69
CA LEU A 361 18.09 -16.52 -5.99
C LEU A 361 19.37 -16.28 -6.81
N GLU A 362 19.33 -16.39 -8.14
CA GLU A 362 20.44 -16.05 -9.03
C GLU A 362 20.79 -14.56 -8.96
N GLY A 363 19.76 -13.70 -8.99
CA GLY A 363 19.92 -12.26 -8.85
C GLY A 363 20.63 -11.88 -7.55
N ALA A 364 20.20 -12.47 -6.45
CA ALA A 364 20.80 -12.27 -5.13
C ALA A 364 22.24 -12.77 -5.06
N GLN A 365 22.52 -13.97 -5.58
CA GLN A 365 23.87 -14.53 -5.67
C GLN A 365 24.81 -13.61 -6.47
N SER A 366 24.33 -12.99 -7.54
CA SER A 366 25.13 -12.06 -8.34
C SER A 366 25.61 -10.84 -7.55
N VAL A 367 24.79 -10.34 -6.61
CA VAL A 367 25.13 -9.21 -5.74
C VAL A 367 26.00 -9.65 -4.57
N ALA A 368 25.70 -10.81 -3.96
CA ALA A 368 26.55 -11.41 -2.93
C ALA A 368 27.99 -11.63 -3.44
N ALA A 369 28.14 -12.10 -4.69
CA ALA A 369 29.44 -12.26 -5.33
C ALA A 369 30.20 -10.92 -5.47
N LYS A 370 29.51 -9.82 -5.84
CA LYS A 370 30.12 -8.47 -5.88
C LYS A 370 30.53 -7.97 -4.49
N ALA A 371 29.77 -8.32 -3.47
CA ALA A 371 30.11 -8.06 -2.06
C ALA A 371 31.27 -8.93 -1.56
N GLY A 372 31.66 -9.98 -2.30
CA GLY A 372 32.72 -10.90 -1.93
C GLY A 372 32.30 -11.91 -0.86
N ILE A 373 31.01 -12.22 -0.76
CA ILE A 373 30.46 -13.18 0.21
C ILE A 373 29.69 -14.30 -0.49
N SER A 374 29.41 -15.37 0.24
CA SER A 374 28.53 -16.46 -0.21
C SER A 374 27.22 -16.45 0.56
N ILE A 375 26.14 -16.83 -0.12
CA ILE A 375 24.87 -17.19 0.51
C ILE A 375 24.93 -18.69 0.79
N ILE A 376 25.00 -19.08 2.07
CA ILE A 376 25.39 -20.45 2.47
C ILE A 376 24.24 -21.29 3.03
N GLY A 377 23.00 -20.83 2.86
CA GLY A 377 21.81 -21.50 3.36
C GLY A 377 20.62 -20.55 3.41
N GLY A 378 19.63 -20.89 4.22
CA GLY A 378 18.45 -20.07 4.42
C GLY A 378 17.21 -20.88 4.76
N HIS A 379 16.06 -20.22 4.73
CA HIS A 379 14.76 -20.84 4.95
C HIS A 379 13.74 -20.34 3.92
N THR A 380 12.89 -21.26 3.47
CA THR A 380 11.83 -21.01 2.50
C THR A 380 10.51 -21.51 3.05
N VAL A 381 9.49 -20.66 3.01
CA VAL A 381 8.11 -21.00 3.36
C VAL A 381 7.19 -20.73 2.18
N ASP A 382 6.14 -21.54 2.07
CA ASP A 382 5.02 -21.24 1.16
C ASP A 382 4.25 -20.04 1.74
N ASP A 383 3.92 -19.09 0.87
CA ASP A 383 3.33 -17.81 1.27
C ASP A 383 2.37 -17.34 0.16
N THR A 384 1.41 -16.46 0.45
CA THR A 384 0.48 -15.93 -0.55
C THR A 384 1.11 -14.89 -1.48
N GLU A 385 2.22 -14.27 -1.06
CA GLU A 385 2.96 -13.26 -1.83
C GLU A 385 4.46 -13.55 -1.85
N PRO A 386 5.16 -13.27 -2.96
CA PRO A 386 6.61 -13.36 -3.00
C PRO A 386 7.24 -12.35 -2.03
N LYS A 387 8.11 -12.83 -1.15
CA LYS A 387 8.94 -12.05 -0.23
C LYS A 387 10.34 -12.63 -0.26
N TYR A 388 11.33 -11.75 -0.35
CA TYR A 388 12.71 -12.19 -0.40
C TYR A 388 13.64 -11.21 0.30
N GLY A 389 14.70 -11.74 0.90
CA GLY A 389 15.74 -10.97 1.55
C GLY A 389 16.79 -11.88 2.19
N LEU A 390 17.70 -11.28 2.97
CA LEU A 390 18.81 -11.97 3.58
C LEU A 390 18.93 -11.66 5.07
N ALA A 391 19.32 -12.67 5.84
CA ALA A 391 20.01 -12.45 7.11
C ALA A 391 21.52 -12.39 6.83
N VAL A 392 22.15 -11.26 7.14
CA VAL A 392 23.56 -11.01 6.81
C VAL A 392 24.38 -10.95 8.09
N THR A 393 25.52 -11.64 8.06
CA THR A 393 26.53 -11.56 9.12
C THR A 393 27.75 -10.80 8.59
N GLY A 394 28.20 -9.83 9.36
CA GLY A 394 29.43 -9.08 9.15
C GLY A 394 30.31 -9.05 10.39
N VAL A 395 31.51 -8.50 10.23
CA VAL A 395 32.49 -8.34 11.30
C VAL A 395 33.07 -6.95 11.30
N ILE A 396 33.40 -6.45 12.49
CA ILE A 396 34.04 -5.15 12.67
C ILE A 396 34.93 -5.17 13.91
N ASN A 397 35.95 -4.31 13.94
CA ASN A 397 36.67 -4.03 15.19
C ASN A 397 35.78 -3.14 16.07
N PRO A 398 35.55 -3.47 17.35
CA PRO A 398 34.67 -2.69 18.24
C PRO A 398 34.98 -1.19 18.28
N ASN A 399 36.24 -0.78 18.09
CA ASN A 399 36.64 0.62 18.13
C ASN A 399 36.42 1.38 16.80
N LYS A 400 35.92 0.72 15.76
CA LYS A 400 35.67 1.29 14.43
C LYS A 400 34.20 1.35 14.04
N ILE A 401 33.31 0.98 14.97
CA ILE A 401 31.86 1.02 14.73
C ILE A 401 31.44 2.45 14.42
N VAL A 402 30.72 2.63 13.32
CA VAL A 402 30.03 3.87 13.00
C VAL A 402 28.56 3.66 13.30
N ALA A 403 28.05 4.34 14.32
CA ALA A 403 26.63 4.30 14.68
C ALA A 403 25.89 5.45 13.98
N ASN A 404 24.56 5.43 14.04
CA ASN A 404 23.73 6.58 13.67
C ASN A 404 23.75 7.72 14.72
N LYS A 405 24.61 7.58 15.72
CA LYS A 405 24.90 8.55 16.77
C LYS A 405 26.33 9.02 16.71
N GLY A 406 26.54 10.30 17.03
CA GLY A 406 27.87 10.89 17.20
C GLY A 406 28.10 12.14 16.35
N ALA A 407 27.10 12.53 15.55
CA ALA A 407 27.12 13.75 14.76
C ALA A 407 27.31 14.98 15.66
N ARG A 408 28.11 15.93 15.20
CA ARG A 408 28.50 17.12 15.95
C ARG A 408 28.15 18.38 15.18
N GLU A 409 27.92 19.47 15.91
CA GLU A 409 27.76 20.78 15.29
C GLU A 409 28.92 21.07 14.31
N GLY A 410 28.56 21.54 13.11
CA GLY A 410 29.52 21.87 12.07
C GLY A 410 29.92 20.70 11.17
N ASP A 411 29.48 19.48 11.47
CA ASP A 411 29.61 18.35 10.55
C ASP A 411 28.87 18.63 9.24
N ILE A 412 29.41 18.14 8.13
CA ILE A 412 28.84 18.21 6.80
C ILE A 412 28.05 16.93 6.54
N LEU A 413 26.84 17.08 6.02
CA LEU A 413 25.96 15.98 5.64
C LEU A 413 26.16 15.62 4.18
N ILE A 414 26.45 14.34 3.92
CA ILE A 414 26.66 13.79 2.59
C ILE A 414 25.69 12.64 2.36
N LEU A 415 25.05 12.62 1.19
CA LEU A 415 24.20 11.53 0.71
C LEU A 415 24.85 10.86 -0.49
N THR A 416 24.99 9.53 -0.49
CA THR A 416 25.80 8.82 -1.49
C THR A 416 25.04 8.31 -2.73
N LYS A 417 23.71 8.29 -2.70
CA LYS A 417 22.85 7.91 -3.84
C LYS A 417 21.73 8.94 -4.05
N PRO A 418 21.21 9.07 -5.28
CA PRO A 418 20.06 9.92 -5.53
C PRO A 418 18.77 9.36 -4.90
N LEU A 419 17.82 10.25 -4.61
CA LEU A 419 16.49 9.89 -4.10
C LEU A 419 15.47 9.64 -5.21
N GLY A 420 14.39 8.95 -4.86
CA GLY A 420 13.17 8.81 -5.67
C GLY A 420 12.81 7.38 -6.07
N THR A 421 13.43 6.36 -5.46
CA THR A 421 13.17 4.96 -5.81
C THR A 421 11.74 4.54 -5.49
N GLY A 422 11.12 5.05 -4.41
CA GLY A 422 9.73 4.75 -4.05
C GLY A 422 8.72 5.25 -5.08
N ILE A 423 8.86 6.51 -5.50
CA ILE A 423 8.04 7.10 -6.57
C ILE A 423 8.20 6.31 -7.88
N LEU A 424 9.43 5.97 -8.27
CA LEU A 424 9.70 5.23 -9.50
C LEU A 424 9.19 3.79 -9.45
N SER A 425 9.35 3.07 -8.34
CA SER A 425 8.76 1.73 -8.16
C SER A 425 7.24 1.77 -8.22
N THR A 426 6.61 2.82 -7.69
CA THR A 426 5.15 3.01 -7.82
C THR A 426 4.74 3.28 -9.27
N ALA A 427 5.50 4.12 -9.98
CA ALA A 427 5.30 4.37 -11.40
C ALA A 427 5.49 3.09 -12.24
N LEU A 428 6.45 2.23 -11.88
CA LEU A 428 6.69 0.94 -12.52
C LEU A 428 5.48 0.02 -12.35
N LYS A 429 4.98 -0.11 -11.11
CA LYS A 429 3.77 -0.89 -10.79
C LYS A 429 2.54 -0.39 -11.56
N GLN A 430 2.46 0.90 -11.83
CA GLN A 430 1.39 1.52 -12.63
C GLN A 430 1.63 1.44 -14.15
N GLY A 431 2.72 0.80 -14.61
CA GLY A 431 3.05 0.67 -16.03
C GLY A 431 3.48 1.98 -16.70
N MET A 432 3.96 2.96 -15.93
CA MET A 432 4.30 4.30 -16.42
C MET A 432 5.78 4.46 -16.80
N LEU A 433 6.65 3.52 -16.43
CA LEU A 433 8.08 3.58 -16.75
C LEU A 433 8.40 2.88 -18.07
N ASN A 434 9.30 3.49 -18.84
CA ASN A 434 9.93 2.85 -19.99
C ASN A 434 11.14 1.99 -19.57
N MET A 435 11.64 1.15 -20.48
CA MET A 435 12.78 0.25 -20.21
C MET A 435 14.04 0.95 -19.70
N LYS A 436 14.34 2.16 -20.19
CA LYS A 436 15.53 2.91 -19.75
C LYS A 436 15.37 3.39 -18.30
N GLN A 437 14.18 3.86 -17.93
CA GLN A 437 13.85 4.27 -16.57
C GLN A 437 13.84 3.08 -15.61
N SER A 438 13.20 1.96 -16.00
CA SER A 438 13.18 0.74 -15.18
C SER A 438 14.58 0.19 -14.93
N LYS A 439 15.44 0.18 -15.97
CA LYS A 439 16.84 -0.25 -15.83
C LYS A 439 17.65 0.68 -14.93
N LEU A 440 17.46 2.00 -15.04
CA LEU A 440 18.15 2.95 -14.15
C LEU A 440 17.71 2.75 -12.69
N LEU A 441 16.41 2.60 -12.45
CA LEU A 441 15.85 2.30 -11.13
C LEU A 441 16.48 1.03 -10.53
N THR A 442 16.49 -0.07 -11.28
CA THR A 442 17.03 -1.35 -10.79
C THR A 442 18.54 -1.25 -10.54
N MET A 443 19.29 -0.59 -11.42
CA MET A 443 20.73 -0.38 -11.25
C MET A 443 21.05 0.43 -9.99
N THR A 444 20.36 1.55 -9.74
CA THR A 444 20.56 2.36 -8.54
C THR A 444 20.26 1.59 -7.26
N MET A 445 19.18 0.80 -7.24
CA MET A 445 18.82 -0.01 -6.09
C MET A 445 19.75 -1.22 -5.89
N ALA A 446 20.28 -1.83 -6.94
CA ALA A 446 21.17 -2.99 -6.85
C ALA A 446 22.65 -2.63 -6.59
N GLU A 447 22.99 -1.35 -6.57
CA GLU A 447 24.34 -0.88 -6.26
C GLU A 447 24.66 -1.02 -4.76
N LEU A 448 25.82 -1.58 -4.43
CA LEU A 448 26.25 -1.80 -3.04
C LEU A 448 26.78 -0.50 -2.42
N ASN A 449 26.47 -0.27 -1.14
CA ASN A 449 27.05 0.83 -0.35
C ASN A 449 28.52 0.57 0.09
N ARG A 450 29.16 -0.49 -0.43
CA ARG A 450 30.51 -0.94 -0.06
C ARG A 450 31.56 0.15 -0.16
N GLU A 451 31.68 0.78 -1.33
CA GLU A 451 32.74 1.77 -1.58
C GLU A 451 32.60 3.01 -0.69
N ALA A 452 31.36 3.45 -0.46
CA ALA A 452 31.05 4.54 0.46
C ALA A 452 31.40 4.17 1.92
N SER A 453 31.06 2.95 2.35
CA SER A 453 31.39 2.43 3.68
C SER A 453 32.91 2.33 3.90
N GLU A 454 33.66 1.80 2.93
CA GLU A 454 35.11 1.70 3.03
C GLU A 454 35.76 3.10 3.12
N ALA A 455 35.32 4.05 2.28
CA ALA A 455 35.77 5.44 2.32
C ALA A 455 35.47 6.13 3.65
N MET A 456 34.29 5.86 4.21
CA MET A 456 33.82 6.39 5.49
C MET A 456 34.70 5.93 6.65
N ILE A 457 35.08 4.65 6.66
CA ILE A 457 36.00 4.10 7.66
C ILE A 457 37.41 4.65 7.48
N GLU A 458 37.89 4.80 6.23
CA GLU A 458 39.22 5.34 5.93
C GLU A 458 39.39 6.77 6.47
N ILE A 459 38.41 7.64 6.23
CA ILE A 459 38.49 9.05 6.65
C ILE A 459 38.17 9.26 8.14
N GLY A 460 37.39 8.36 8.72
CA GLY A 460 36.86 8.44 10.08
C GLY A 460 35.79 9.53 10.21
N VAL A 461 34.54 9.15 10.03
CA VAL A 461 33.35 10.02 10.17
C VAL A 461 32.78 9.98 11.58
N ASN A 462 31.78 10.82 11.85
CA ASN A 462 31.18 10.94 13.19
C ASN A 462 29.88 10.15 13.35
N ALA A 463 29.07 10.02 12.30
CA ALA A 463 27.86 9.20 12.29
C ALA A 463 27.48 8.80 10.86
N CYS A 464 26.74 7.70 10.74
CA CYS A 464 26.21 7.19 9.48
C CYS A 464 24.91 6.43 9.72
N THR A 465 24.02 6.47 8.73
CA THR A 465 22.89 5.56 8.56
C THR A 465 22.66 5.38 7.06
N ASP A 466 21.83 4.44 6.64
CA ASP A 466 21.39 4.37 5.26
C ASP A 466 19.96 4.93 5.09
N VAL A 467 19.67 5.47 3.90
CA VAL A 467 18.36 6.05 3.62
C VAL A 467 17.49 4.98 2.96
N THR A 468 16.56 4.41 3.72
CA THR A 468 15.63 3.38 3.25
C THR A 468 14.17 3.82 3.43
N GLY A 469 13.34 2.99 4.08
CA GLY A 469 11.89 3.07 4.07
C GLY A 469 11.30 4.36 4.65
N PHE A 470 12.03 5.05 5.54
CA PHE A 470 11.54 6.30 6.16
C PHE A 470 11.85 7.55 5.35
N GLY A 471 12.54 7.38 4.21
CA GLY A 471 13.02 8.48 3.39
C GLY A 471 14.09 9.30 4.08
N LEU A 472 14.64 10.28 3.35
CA LEU A 472 15.78 11.08 3.82
C LEU A 472 15.49 11.77 5.16
N LEU A 473 14.32 12.39 5.29
CA LEU A 473 13.97 13.13 6.50
C LEU A 473 13.68 12.23 7.71
N GLY A 474 13.19 11.01 7.50
CA GLY A 474 13.00 10.03 8.58
C GLY A 474 14.34 9.60 9.18
N HIS A 475 15.26 9.12 8.35
CA HIS A 475 16.58 8.67 8.80
C HIS A 475 17.46 9.83 9.34
N LEU A 476 17.37 11.02 8.73
CA LEU A 476 18.05 12.21 9.27
C LEU A 476 17.49 12.58 10.66
N LEU A 477 16.19 12.43 10.89
CA LEU A 477 15.56 12.73 12.17
C LEU A 477 16.06 11.79 13.28
N GLU A 478 16.21 10.51 12.99
CA GLU A 478 16.79 9.52 13.91
C GLU A 478 18.23 9.89 14.27
N LEU A 479 19.06 10.17 13.25
CA LEU A 479 20.47 10.54 13.42
C LEU A 479 20.66 11.79 14.29
N VAL A 480 19.91 12.87 14.03
CA VAL A 480 20.05 14.12 14.79
C VAL A 480 19.52 13.98 16.22
N ARG A 481 18.48 13.18 16.44
CA ARG A 481 17.94 12.91 17.79
C ARG A 481 18.88 12.07 18.62
N ALA A 482 19.41 10.99 18.04
CA ALA A 482 20.39 10.14 18.71
C ALA A 482 21.65 10.92 19.11
N SER A 483 22.03 11.91 18.29
CA SER A 483 23.18 12.78 18.50
C SER A 483 22.90 14.04 19.34
N GLY A 484 21.64 14.35 19.65
CA GLY A 484 21.27 15.55 20.43
C GLY A 484 21.49 16.88 19.70
N VAL A 485 21.44 16.89 18.37
CA VAL A 485 21.70 18.05 17.50
C VAL A 485 20.49 18.35 16.61
N SER A 486 20.61 19.34 15.73
CA SER A 486 19.67 19.60 14.63
C SER A 486 20.42 19.58 13.29
N ALA A 487 19.70 19.50 12.17
CA ALA A 487 20.29 19.55 10.84
C ALA A 487 19.70 20.67 9.97
N GLN A 488 20.52 21.19 9.06
CA GLN A 488 20.10 22.10 8.00
C GLN A 488 20.47 21.49 6.66
N ILE A 489 19.48 21.23 5.79
CA ILE A 489 19.68 20.70 4.45
C ILE A 489 19.19 21.70 3.39
N ASP A 490 19.78 21.63 2.21
CA ASP A 490 19.52 22.48 1.04
C ASP A 490 18.91 21.60 -0.06
N TYR A 491 17.64 21.83 -0.37
CA TYR A 491 16.88 21.01 -1.32
C TYR A 491 17.55 21.02 -2.70
N SER A 492 18.05 22.17 -3.17
CA SER A 492 18.71 22.31 -4.47
C SER A 492 19.95 21.45 -4.65
N ARG A 493 20.58 21.00 -3.55
CA ARG A 493 21.78 20.15 -3.56
C ARG A 493 21.48 18.65 -3.58
N ILE A 494 20.22 18.27 -3.37
CA ILE A 494 19.83 16.86 -3.29
C ILE A 494 19.68 16.31 -4.71
N SER A 495 20.39 15.22 -4.99
CA SER A 495 20.24 14.49 -6.25
C SER A 495 18.96 13.66 -6.23
N PHE A 496 18.20 13.72 -7.33
CA PHE A 496 17.04 12.87 -7.57
C PHE A 496 17.25 12.06 -8.85
N ILE A 497 16.72 10.85 -8.89
CA ILE A 497 16.69 10.06 -10.12
C ILE A 497 15.85 10.84 -11.18
N PRO A 498 16.25 10.86 -12.46
CA PRO A 498 15.51 11.56 -13.50
C PRO A 498 14.00 11.23 -13.50
N ASP A 499 13.18 12.21 -13.87
CA ASP A 499 11.71 12.15 -13.96
C ASP A 499 10.94 11.99 -12.63
N VAL A 500 11.59 11.79 -11.49
CA VAL A 500 10.92 11.65 -10.17
C VAL A 500 10.00 12.84 -9.87
N LEU A 501 10.50 14.07 -10.03
CA LEU A 501 9.70 15.28 -9.79
C LEU A 501 8.48 15.37 -10.72
N LYS A 502 8.64 14.97 -11.99
CA LYS A 502 7.56 14.99 -12.98
C LYS A 502 6.47 13.97 -12.61
N LEU A 503 6.86 12.77 -12.19
CA LEU A 503 5.93 11.72 -11.77
C LEU A 503 5.18 12.11 -10.49
N ALA A 504 5.90 12.64 -9.49
CA ALA A 504 5.29 13.11 -8.26
C ALA A 504 4.31 14.28 -8.50
N ALA A 505 4.68 15.23 -9.36
CA ALA A 505 3.78 16.31 -9.77
C ALA A 505 2.55 15.81 -10.55
N GLY A 506 2.67 14.66 -11.23
CA GLY A 506 1.56 13.93 -11.84
C GLY A 506 0.70 13.12 -10.85
N GLY A 507 0.99 13.18 -9.55
CA GLY A 507 0.23 12.50 -8.50
C GLY A 507 0.75 11.10 -8.13
N VAL A 508 1.87 10.65 -8.72
CA VAL A 508 2.49 9.36 -8.38
C VAL A 508 3.28 9.52 -7.09
N ILE A 509 2.60 9.36 -5.95
CA ILE A 509 3.18 9.46 -4.61
C ILE A 509 2.79 8.20 -3.83
N PRO A 510 3.76 7.36 -3.39
CA PRO A 510 3.49 6.16 -2.61
C PRO A 510 2.80 6.47 -1.28
N GLY A 511 1.97 5.55 -0.78
CA GLY A 511 1.32 5.66 0.53
C GLY A 511 2.35 5.86 1.66
N GLY A 512 3.39 5.03 1.68
CA GLY A 512 4.50 5.14 2.65
C GLY A 512 5.18 6.52 2.66
N SER A 513 5.34 7.17 1.51
CA SER A 513 5.93 8.51 1.42
C SER A 513 5.02 9.59 2.04
N LYS A 514 3.68 9.42 1.96
CA LYS A 514 2.71 10.29 2.63
C LYS A 514 2.68 10.07 4.14
N ASP A 515 2.83 8.81 4.58
CA ASP A 515 2.94 8.45 5.99
C ASP A 515 4.22 9.03 6.60
N ASN A 516 5.36 8.88 5.91
CA ASN A 516 6.64 9.49 6.31
C ASN A 516 6.50 11.02 6.46
N TYR A 517 5.91 11.71 5.47
CA TYR A 517 5.66 13.15 5.57
C TYR A 517 4.75 13.50 6.76
N SER A 518 3.69 12.72 6.97
CA SER A 518 2.76 12.94 8.08
C SER A 518 3.44 12.81 9.44
N TYR A 519 4.46 11.95 9.55
CA TYR A 519 5.28 11.79 10.74
C TYR A 519 6.30 12.91 10.91
N THR A 520 7.08 13.23 9.87
CA THR A 520 8.20 14.18 9.98
C THR A 520 7.76 15.65 10.05
N LYS A 521 6.59 16.02 9.50
CA LYS A 521 6.13 17.42 9.42
C LYS A 521 6.09 18.18 10.74
N ALA A 522 5.98 17.50 11.89
CA ALA A 522 5.96 18.13 13.21
C ALA A 522 7.37 18.53 13.70
N PHE A 523 8.42 18.02 13.05
CA PHE A 523 9.81 18.15 13.48
C PHE A 523 10.68 18.89 12.46
N VAL A 524 10.12 19.15 11.27
CA VAL A 524 10.82 19.75 10.14
C VAL A 524 10.26 21.14 9.87
N HIS A 525 11.13 22.14 9.84
CA HIS A 525 10.81 23.46 9.33
C HIS A 525 11.19 23.57 7.85
N TYR A 526 10.21 23.82 6.99
CA TYR A 526 10.41 24.04 5.56
C TYR A 526 10.39 25.53 5.24
N SER A 527 11.33 26.01 4.42
CA SER A 527 11.24 27.36 3.86
C SER A 527 9.99 27.51 2.96
N ASP A 528 9.50 28.75 2.82
CA ASP A 528 8.24 29.05 2.10
C ASP A 528 8.23 28.57 0.64
N ASN A 529 9.41 28.44 0.02
CA ASN A 529 9.56 28.02 -1.38
C ASN A 529 9.50 26.49 -1.56
N ILE A 530 9.53 25.69 -0.48
CA ILE A 530 9.43 24.25 -0.57
C ILE A 530 7.96 23.84 -0.71
N SER A 531 7.56 23.58 -1.95
CA SER A 531 6.22 23.07 -2.29
C SER A 531 5.94 21.71 -1.65
N GLU A 532 4.66 21.37 -1.50
CA GLU A 532 4.23 20.10 -0.91
C GLU A 532 4.83 18.88 -1.64
N ILE A 533 4.89 18.92 -2.98
CA ILE A 533 5.51 17.87 -3.80
C ILE A 533 6.98 17.66 -3.40
N ARG A 534 7.75 18.75 -3.22
CA ARG A 534 9.14 18.67 -2.79
C ARG A 534 9.27 18.08 -1.38
N ARG A 535 8.30 18.34 -0.49
CA ARG A 535 8.25 17.72 0.86
C ARG A 535 8.02 16.22 0.76
N TYR A 536 7.15 15.75 -0.14
CA TYR A 536 6.97 14.32 -0.39
C TYR A 536 8.23 13.67 -0.96
N LEU A 537 8.96 14.34 -1.86
CA LEU A 537 10.22 13.83 -2.41
C LEU A 537 11.27 13.57 -1.32
N LEU A 538 11.38 14.47 -0.34
CA LEU A 538 12.29 14.32 0.81
C LEU A 538 11.88 13.22 1.79
N ASN A 539 10.61 12.83 1.78
CA ASN A 539 10.02 11.77 2.59
C ASN A 539 9.78 10.49 1.79
N ASP A 540 10.23 10.43 0.54
CA ASP A 540 9.97 9.29 -0.33
C ASP A 540 10.63 8.03 0.24
N ALA A 541 9.86 6.95 0.38
CA ALA A 541 10.35 5.69 0.92
C ALA A 541 11.36 5.07 -0.06
N GLN A 542 12.64 5.10 0.30
CA GLN A 542 13.70 4.56 -0.55
C GLN A 542 13.83 3.05 -0.34
N THR A 543 13.97 2.29 -1.42
CA THR A 543 14.46 0.90 -1.34
C THR A 543 15.94 0.91 -1.72
N SER A 544 16.80 0.31 -0.88
CA SER A 544 18.25 0.21 -1.11
C SER A 544 18.91 1.55 -1.48
N GLY A 545 18.64 2.58 -0.67
CA GLY A 545 19.20 3.92 -0.88
C GLY A 545 20.67 4.03 -0.51
N GLY A 546 21.16 5.26 -0.46
CA GLY A 546 22.56 5.56 -0.15
C GLY A 546 22.80 5.75 1.34
N LEU A 547 24.06 5.86 1.72
CA LEU A 547 24.48 6.25 3.06
C LEU A 547 24.27 7.76 3.25
N LEU A 548 23.76 8.12 4.42
CA LEU A 548 23.69 9.48 4.96
C LEU A 548 24.76 9.65 6.03
N ILE A 549 25.79 10.42 5.71
CA ILE A 549 27.03 10.48 6.47
C ILE A 549 27.25 11.86 7.05
N ALA A 550 27.53 11.94 8.35
CA ALA A 550 27.97 13.15 9.04
C ALA A 550 29.50 13.12 9.24
N VAL A 551 30.21 14.04 8.55
CA VAL A 551 31.67 14.12 8.58
C VAL A 551 32.13 15.50 9.03
N SER A 552 33.19 15.59 9.84
CA SER A 552 33.75 16.87 10.26
C SER A 552 34.12 17.76 9.07
N LYS A 553 33.81 19.06 9.16
CA LYS A 553 34.06 20.05 8.10
C LYS A 553 35.47 20.01 7.52
N SER A 554 36.50 19.82 8.33
CA SER A 554 37.90 19.77 7.89
C SER A 554 38.24 18.54 7.02
N LYS A 555 37.41 17.50 7.06
CA LYS A 555 37.58 16.26 6.30
C LYS A 555 36.64 16.16 5.09
N ALA A 556 35.63 17.02 5.00
CA ALA A 556 34.55 16.89 4.02
C ALA A 556 35.05 16.91 2.56
N ASP A 557 35.91 17.87 2.19
CA ASP A 557 36.43 17.97 0.82
C ASP A 557 37.27 16.74 0.45
N LYS A 558 38.18 16.32 1.35
CA LYS A 558 38.98 15.11 1.18
C LYS A 558 38.10 13.87 1.06
N PHE A 559 37.02 13.78 1.85
CA PHE A 559 36.10 12.65 1.78
C PHE A 559 35.37 12.59 0.43
N MET A 560 34.91 13.74 -0.08
CA MET A 560 34.31 13.82 -1.43
C MET A 560 35.28 13.39 -2.53
N ASP A 561 36.58 13.67 -2.40
CA ASP A 561 37.58 13.23 -3.36
C ASP A 561 37.84 11.71 -3.27
N ILE A 562 37.82 11.12 -2.07
CA ILE A 562 37.90 9.67 -1.87
C ILE A 562 36.66 8.97 -2.47
N LEU A 563 35.45 9.52 -2.25
CA LEU A 563 34.23 8.97 -2.83
C LEU A 563 34.28 8.97 -4.37
N LYS A 564 34.76 10.06 -4.98
CA LYS A 564 34.95 10.13 -6.44
C LYS A 564 36.01 9.15 -6.94
N SER A 565 37.12 8.97 -6.23
CA SER A 565 38.19 8.03 -6.64
C SER A 565 37.73 6.57 -6.55
N LYS A 566 36.75 6.28 -5.68
CA LYS A 566 36.06 4.99 -5.56
C LYS A 566 34.81 4.86 -6.43
N ASN A 567 34.59 5.77 -7.38
CA ASN A 567 33.47 5.78 -8.33
C ASN A 567 32.08 6.06 -7.74
N VAL A 568 31.98 6.64 -6.54
CA VAL A 568 30.71 7.07 -5.93
C VAL A 568 30.36 8.49 -6.40
N TYR A 569 30.06 8.63 -7.68
CA TYR A 569 29.90 9.94 -8.34
C TYR A 569 28.62 10.69 -7.96
N ASP A 570 27.59 9.96 -7.52
CA ASP A 570 26.31 10.54 -7.11
C ASP A 570 26.35 11.16 -5.72
N ALA A 571 27.45 11.03 -4.98
CA ALA A 571 27.60 11.63 -3.67
C ALA A 571 27.45 13.16 -3.73
N LYS A 572 26.61 13.71 -2.85
CA LYS A 572 26.39 15.16 -2.70
C LYS A 572 26.48 15.59 -1.26
N ILE A 573 27.09 16.75 -1.04
CA ILE A 573 26.93 17.50 0.20
C ILE A 573 25.53 18.13 0.17
N ILE A 574 24.64 17.64 1.03
CA ILE A 574 23.23 18.07 1.09
C ILE A 574 22.97 19.11 2.18
N GLY A 575 23.92 19.31 3.11
CA GLY A 575 23.68 20.16 4.26
C GLY A 575 24.77 20.07 5.33
N LYS A 576 24.39 20.43 6.55
CA LYS A 576 25.26 20.40 7.73
C LYS A 576 24.46 20.13 9.00
N ILE A 577 25.16 19.65 10.02
CA ILE A 577 24.68 19.59 11.40
C ILE A 577 24.87 20.96 12.05
N ILE A 578 23.87 21.38 12.82
CA ILE A 578 23.82 22.65 13.56
C ILE A 578 23.55 22.39 15.03
N GLU A 579 23.79 23.40 15.87
CA GLU A 579 23.40 23.39 17.28
C GLU A 579 21.90 23.07 17.40
N LYS A 580 21.53 22.35 18.47
CA LYS A 580 20.14 21.92 18.71
C LYS A 580 19.19 23.12 18.69
N GLN A 581 18.16 23.03 17.84
CA GLN A 581 17.09 24.02 17.71
C GLN A 581 15.75 23.43 18.17
N ASN A 582 14.71 24.27 18.19
CA ASN A 582 13.32 23.83 18.44
C ASN A 582 12.83 22.82 17.38
N ASN A 583 13.21 23.03 16.12
CA ASN A 583 12.99 22.06 15.05
C ASN A 583 14.22 21.15 14.92
N ASP A 584 13.97 19.86 14.73
CA ASP A 584 15.04 18.87 14.54
C ASP A 584 15.74 19.07 13.18
N ILE A 585 14.98 19.46 12.14
CA ILE A 585 15.50 19.64 10.78
C ILE A 585 14.98 20.96 10.19
N ILE A 586 15.85 21.67 9.48
CA ILE A 586 15.53 22.86 8.68
C ILE A 586 15.83 22.55 7.21
N VAL A 587 14.84 22.72 6.34
CA VAL A 587 14.97 22.53 4.89
C VAL A 587 14.97 23.90 4.21
N LEU A 588 16.09 24.23 3.59
CA LEU A 588 16.23 25.39 2.69
C LEU A 588 15.92 25.00 1.24
N ASP A 589 15.68 26.02 0.40
CA ASP A 589 15.43 25.87 -1.04
C ASP A 589 16.72 25.60 -1.82
#